data_AF-A0A4R8EHD9-F1
#
_entry.id   AF-A0A4R8EHD9-F1
#
_cell.length_a   1.000
_cell.length_b   1.000
_cell.length_c   1.000
_cell.angle_alpha   90.00
_cell.angle_beta   90.00
_cell.angle_gamma   90.00
#
_symmetry.space_group_name_H-M   'P 1'
#
loop_
_entity.id
_entity.type
_entity.pdbx_description
1 polymer ?
#
loop_
_entity_poly.entity_id
_entity_poly.type
_entity_poly.pdbx_seq_one_letter_code
_entity_poly.pdbx_strand_id
1 'polypeptide(L)'
;MKELLIESKGIKTSEYFIPAFELRKGELLLIHIHGTVCFYEMKAELTDIFTGKTQHENVKILHALTFAENFKESRFERIFNSITVSR
;
A
#
# COMPACT_ATOMS: atom_id res chain seq x y z
N MET A 1 -16.80 16.14 -8.48
CA MET A 1 -16.50 14.81 -7.92
C MET A 1 -14.99 14.65 -7.84
N LYS A 2 -14.47 14.06 -6.76
CA LYS A 2 -13.02 13.80 -6.65
C LYS A 2 -12.63 12.73 -7.67
N GLU A 3 -11.47 12.93 -8.29
CA GLU A 3 -10.84 12.04 -9.27
C GLU A 3 -10.68 10.62 -8.69
N LEU A 4 -11.14 9.60 -9.42
CA LEU A 4 -11.07 8.20 -9.02
C LEU A 4 -9.68 7.65 -9.39
N LEU A 5 -8.98 7.08 -8.42
CA LEU A 5 -7.61 6.57 -8.57
C LEU A 5 -7.60 5.05 -8.74
N ILE A 6 -8.33 4.35 -7.86
CA ILE A 6 -8.46 2.90 -7.86
C ILE A 6 -9.93 2.52 -7.70
N GLU A 7 -10.35 1.52 -8.47
CA GLU A 7 -11.61 0.82 -8.30
C GLU A 7 -11.30 -0.66 -8.05
N SER A 8 -11.69 -1.18 -6.88
CA SER A 8 -11.51 -2.58 -6.50
C SER A 8 -12.87 -3.22 -6.29
N LYS A 9 -13.17 -4.28 -7.04
CA LYS A 9 -14.35 -5.14 -6.83
C LYS A 9 -14.18 -6.11 -5.67
N GLY A 10 -13.04 -6.03 -4.96
CA GLY A 10 -12.63 -6.94 -3.90
C GLY A 10 -11.66 -8.00 -4.41
N ILE A 11 -10.80 -8.47 -3.51
CA ILE A 11 -9.81 -9.51 -3.78
C ILE A 11 -10.08 -10.64 -2.80
N LYS A 12 -10.29 -11.84 -3.31
CA LYS A 12 -10.51 -13.03 -2.49
C LYS A 12 -9.51 -14.10 -2.93
N THR A 13 -8.60 -14.44 -2.04
CA THR A 13 -7.64 -15.53 -2.22
C THR A 13 -7.94 -16.64 -1.21
N SER A 14 -7.13 -17.72 -1.23
CA SER A 14 -7.19 -18.76 -0.21
C SER A 14 -6.72 -18.28 1.17
N GLU A 15 -5.93 -17.20 1.22
CA GLU A 15 -5.25 -16.73 2.43
C GLU A 15 -5.89 -15.47 3.02
N TYR A 16 -6.44 -14.60 2.19
CA TYR A 16 -6.98 -13.32 2.63
C TYR A 16 -8.17 -12.85 1.79
N PHE A 17 -8.93 -11.92 2.38
CA PHE A 17 -10.05 -11.27 1.74
C PHE A 17 -9.97 -9.76 1.95
N ILE A 18 -10.02 -9.01 0.84
CA ILE A 18 -10.11 -7.56 0.81
C ILE A 18 -11.48 -7.20 0.21
N PRO A 19 -12.35 -6.48 0.94
CA PRO A 19 -13.65 -6.10 0.43
C PRO A 19 -13.53 -5.13 -0.75
N ALA A 20 -14.62 -4.95 -1.50
CA ALA A 20 -14.68 -3.95 -2.56
C ALA A 20 -14.49 -2.54 -1.99
N PHE A 21 -13.75 -1.69 -2.71
CA PHE A 21 -13.52 -0.30 -2.33
C PHE A 21 -13.21 0.57 -3.56
N GLU A 22 -13.44 1.86 -3.41
CA GLU A 22 -12.97 2.89 -4.33
C GLU A 22 -12.00 3.79 -3.58
N LEU A 23 -10.92 4.20 -4.25
CA LEU A 23 -9.99 5.20 -3.72
C LEU A 23 -10.03 6.44 -4.61
N ARG A 24 -10.39 7.58 -4.04
CA ARG A 24 -10.39 8.88 -4.73
C ARG A 24 -9.27 9.77 -4.22
N LYS A 25 -8.94 10.79 -5.02
CA LYS A 25 -7.89 11.75 -4.70
C LYS A 25 -8.14 12.47 -3.37
N GLY A 26 -7.14 12.43 -2.49
CA GLY A 26 -7.18 13.01 -1.16
C GLY A 26 -7.85 12.13 -0.10
N GLU A 27 -8.16 10.88 -0.42
CA GLU A 27 -8.57 9.86 0.55
C GLU A 27 -7.38 9.00 0.98
N LEU A 28 -7.48 8.42 2.17
CA LEU A 28 -6.51 7.50 2.72
C LEU A 28 -7.15 6.11 2.82
N LEU A 29 -6.50 5.11 2.22
CA LEU A 29 -6.89 3.71 2.36
C LEU A 29 -5.86 2.99 3.25
N LEU A 30 -6.34 2.38 4.32
CA LEU A 30 -5.55 1.52 5.19
C LEU A 30 -6.08 0.09 5.06
N ILE A 31 -5.28 -0.80 4.48
CA ILE A 31 -5.62 -2.21 4.36
C ILE A 31 -4.96 -2.96 5.52
N HIS A 32 -5.78 -3.46 6.44
CA HIS A 32 -5.32 -4.30 7.54
C HIS A 32 -5.58 -5.77 7.21
N ILE A 33 -4.52 -6.52 6.93
CA ILE A 33 -4.60 -7.95 6.66
C ILE A 33 -3.98 -8.69 7.82
N HIS A 34 -4.78 -9.52 8.48
CA HIS A 34 -4.31 -10.37 9.55
C HIS A 34 -3.63 -11.60 8.92
N GLY A 35 -2.30 -11.66 8.97
CA GLY A 35 -1.52 -12.73 8.36
C GLY A 35 -0.45 -13.30 9.30
N THR A 36 -0.15 -14.58 9.10
CA THR A 36 1.01 -15.27 9.70
C THR A 36 2.29 -15.01 8.88
N VAL A 37 3.33 -15.83 9.08
CA VAL A 37 4.75 -15.67 8.68
C VAL A 37 5.01 -15.20 7.23
N CYS A 38 4.09 -15.36 6.28
CA CYS A 38 4.25 -14.97 4.87
C CYS A 38 3.82 -13.54 4.51
N PHE A 39 3.85 -12.59 5.46
CA PHE A 39 3.41 -11.21 5.22
C PHE A 39 4.23 -10.49 4.12
N TYR A 40 5.49 -10.88 3.91
CA TYR A 40 6.37 -10.20 2.95
C TYR A 40 5.93 -10.43 1.50
N GLU A 41 5.62 -11.67 1.12
CA GLU A 41 5.21 -12.03 -0.24
C GLU A 41 3.84 -11.42 -0.57
N MET A 42 2.89 -11.54 0.35
CA MET A 42 1.56 -10.91 0.23
C MET A 42 1.68 -9.39 0.11
N LYS A 43 2.55 -8.75 0.89
CA LYS A 43 2.78 -7.30 0.80
C LYS A 43 3.35 -6.92 -0.57
N ALA A 44 4.31 -7.68 -1.09
CA ALA A 44 4.91 -7.43 -2.40
C ALA A 44 3.85 -7.58 -3.51
N GLU A 45 3.06 -8.65 -3.48
CA GLU A 45 1.97 -8.89 -4.44
C GLU A 45 0.95 -7.74 -4.44
N LEU A 46 0.44 -7.34 -3.27
CA LEU A 46 -0.52 -6.24 -3.17
C LEU A 46 0.08 -4.92 -3.62
N THR A 47 1.36 -4.69 -3.31
CA THR A 47 2.08 -3.51 -3.77
C THR A 47 2.14 -3.49 -5.29
N ASP A 48 2.50 -4.59 -5.93
CA ASP A 48 2.59 -4.67 -7.38
C ASP A 48 1.21 -4.55 -8.06
N ILE A 49 0.16 -5.10 -7.44
CA ILE A 49 -1.23 -4.92 -7.89
C ILE A 49 -1.60 -3.44 -7.83
N PHE A 50 -1.47 -2.77 -6.67
CA PHE A 50 -1.96 -1.39 -6.49
C PHE A 50 -1.08 -0.31 -7.11
N THR A 51 0.19 -0.60 -7.39
CA THR A 51 1.07 0.28 -8.17
C THR A 51 0.91 0.10 -9.68
N GLY A 52 0.19 -0.93 -10.12
CA GLY A 52 -0.09 -1.20 -11.53
C GLY A 52 1.02 -1.94 -12.26
N LYS A 53 1.99 -2.52 -11.54
CA LYS A 53 3.00 -3.41 -12.12
C LYS A 53 2.38 -4.74 -12.56
N THR A 54 1.43 -5.25 -11.78
CA THR A 54 0.68 -6.47 -12.08
C THR A 54 -0.80 -6.13 -12.28
N GLN A 55 -1.39 -6.59 -13.38
CA GLN A 55 -2.82 -6.44 -13.61
C GLN A 55 -3.60 -7.52 -12.85
N HIS A 56 -4.66 -7.11 -12.15
CA HIS A 56 -5.57 -8.02 -11.46
C HIS A 56 -7.00 -7.78 -11.98
N GLU A 57 -7.73 -8.85 -12.30
CA GLU A 57 -9.07 -8.79 -12.93
C GLU A 57 -10.08 -7.92 -12.17
N ASN A 58 -10.00 -7.94 -10.84
CA ASN A 58 -10.91 -7.21 -9.95
C ASN A 58 -10.39 -5.83 -9.51
N VAL A 59 -9.24 -5.39 -9.99
CA VAL A 59 -8.66 -4.09 -9.64
C VAL A 59 -8.39 -3.28 -10.90
N LYS A 60 -9.05 -2.13 -11.03
CA LYS A 60 -8.83 -1.18 -12.10
C LYS A 60 -8.08 0.03 -11.55
N ILE A 61 -6.88 0.25 -12.06
CA ILE A 61 -6.05 1.41 -11.73
C ILE A 61 -6.21 2.44 -12.83
N LEU A 62 -6.71 3.62 -12.46
CA LEU A 62 -6.87 4.75 -13.37
C LEU A 62 -5.61 5.63 -13.37
N HIS A 63 -4.93 5.70 -12.22
CA HIS A 63 -3.67 6.40 -12.05
C HIS A 63 -2.70 5.52 -11.26
N ALA A 64 -1.53 5.23 -11.85
CA ALA A 64 -0.50 4.46 -11.19
C ALA A 64 -0.06 5.16 -9.89
N LEU A 65 -0.12 4.42 -8.78
CA LEU A 65 0.36 4.90 -7.49
C LEU A 65 1.81 4.49 -7.28
N THR A 66 2.54 5.29 -6.51
CA THR A 66 3.88 4.94 -6.04
C THR A 66 3.77 4.36 -4.65
N PHE A 67 4.36 3.17 -4.45
CA PHE A 67 4.47 2.62 -3.11
C PHE A 67 5.51 3.40 -2.31
N ALA A 68 5.10 3.98 -1.19
CA ALA A 68 6.01 4.59 -0.25
C ALA A 68 6.67 3.50 0.60
N GLU A 69 7.90 3.13 0.27
CA GLU A 69 8.66 2.20 1.09
C GLU A 69 8.88 2.75 2.50
N ASN A 70 8.93 1.85 3.48
CA ASN A 70 9.32 2.22 4.83
C ASN A 70 10.75 2.76 4.77
N PHE A 71 10.90 4.06 4.98
CA PHE A 71 12.21 4.65 5.20
C PHE A 71 12.74 4.13 6.54
N LYS A 72 13.93 3.53 6.51
CA LYS A 72 14.69 3.21 7.72
C LYS A 72 15.85 4.18 7.79
N GLU A 73 15.83 5.03 8.81
CA GLU A 73 16.94 5.94 9.07
C GLU A 73 18.21 5.12 9.33
N SER A 74 19.32 5.52 8.68
CA SER A 74 20.60 4.91 8.97
C SER A 74 21.03 5.30 10.39
N ARG A 75 21.81 4.44 11.05
CA ARG A 75 22.36 4.79 12.38
C ARG A 75 23.18 6.09 12.34
N PHE A 76 23.82 6.38 11.21
CA PHE A 76 24.63 7.58 11.01
C PHE A 76 23.76 8.83 10.93
N GLU A 77 22.73 8.82 10.07
CA GLU A 77 21.77 9.93 9.95
C GLU A 77 21.09 10.23 11.28
N ARG A 78 20.68 9.20 12.03
CA ARG A 78 20.07 9.39 13.35
C ARG A 78 21.00 10.06 14.37
N ILE A 79 22.30 9.80 14.28
CA ILE A 79 23.31 10.34 15.22
C ILE A 79 23.67 11.77 14.84
N PHE A 80 23.88 12.06 13.57
CA PHE A 80 24.41 13.34 13.10
C PHE A 80 23.34 14.34 12.66
N ASN A 81 22.17 13.88 12.23
CA ASN A 81 21.06 14.68 11.69
C ASN A 81 19.75 14.41 12.45
N SER A 82 19.82 14.44 13.79
CA SER A 82 18.69 14.11 14.65
C SER A 82 17.49 15.03 14.38
N ILE A 83 16.42 14.46 13.84
CA ILE A 83 15.14 15.12 13.53
C ILE A 83 14.32 15.49 14.78
N THR A 84 14.75 15.04 15.96
CA THR A 84 14.14 15.48 17.23
C THR A 84 14.67 16.84 17.64
N VAL A 85 13.82 17.86 17.57
CA VAL A 85 13.98 19.08 18.35
C VAL A 85 13.91 18.65 19.82
N SER A 86 15.04 18.74 20.52
CA SER A 86 15.24 18.62 21.99
C SER A 86 14.09 18.02 22.81
N ARG A 87 14.38 16.92 23.52
CA ARG A 87 13.50 16.37 24.56
C ARG A 87 13.14 17.38 25.65
#